data_AF-A0A8J1TB33-F1
#
_entry.id   AF-A0A8J1TB33-F1
#
_cell.length_a   1.000
_cell.length_b   1.000
_cell.length_c   1.000
_cell.angle_alpha   90.00
_cell.angle_beta   90.00
_cell.angle_gamma   90.00
#
_symmetry.space_group_name_H-M   'P 1'
#
loop_
_entity.id
_entity.type
_entity.pdbx_description
1 polymer ?
#
loop_
_entity_poly.entity_id
_entity_poly.type
_entity_poly.pdbx_seq_one_letter_code
_entity_poly.pdbx_strand_id
1 'polypeptide(L)'
;MYDDYFESEGVCTLKRGLNDACLANEQCADENAECKGTGSERICSCSDDYFDSEGVCTLKRGLNDACLANEQCADENAECKGTGSESICSCSDDYFESEGVCT
;
A
#
# COMPACT_ATOMS: atom_id res chain seq x y z
N MET A 1 0.80 16.64 -19.65
CA MET A 1 -0.53 16.02 -19.66
C MET A 1 -0.95 15.99 -18.19
N TYR A 2 -2.02 16.69 -17.82
CA TYR A 2 -2.38 16.90 -16.41
C TYR A 2 -3.07 15.64 -15.87
N ASP A 3 -2.29 14.71 -15.33
CA ASP A 3 -2.80 13.48 -14.70
C ASP A 3 -3.29 13.72 -13.26
N ASP A 4 -3.24 14.97 -12.79
CA ASP A 4 -3.71 15.36 -11.45
C ASP A 4 -5.23 15.51 -11.36
N TYR A 5 -5.98 15.31 -12.46
CA TYR A 5 -7.42 15.53 -12.54
C TYR A 5 -8.16 14.28 -13.03
N PHE A 6 -9.40 14.11 -12.57
CA PHE A 6 -10.36 13.10 -13.05
C PHE A 6 -11.65 13.79 -13.53
N GLU A 7 -12.38 13.16 -14.44
CA GLU A 7 -13.67 13.68 -14.90
C GLU A 7 -14.78 13.29 -13.92
N SER A 8 -15.54 14.29 -13.45
CA SER A 8 -16.74 14.10 -12.64
C SER A 8 -17.85 14.97 -13.20
N GLU A 9 -18.94 14.36 -13.65
CA GLU A 9 -20.12 15.07 -14.20
C GLU A 9 -19.78 16.08 -15.32
N GLY A 10 -18.79 15.77 -16.16
CA GLY A 10 -18.33 16.65 -17.25
C GLY A 10 -17.41 17.78 -16.81
N VAL A 11 -16.90 17.77 -15.58
CA VAL A 11 -15.93 18.74 -15.05
C VAL A 11 -14.66 18.01 -14.60
N CYS A 12 -13.48 18.55 -14.93
CA CYS A 12 -12.22 18.05 -14.41
C CYS A 12 -12.03 18.48 -12.95
N THR A 13 -11.95 17.51 -12.05
CA THR A 13 -11.76 17.71 -10.60
C THR A 13 -10.41 17.17 -10.18
N LEU A 14 -9.75 17.82 -9.21
CA LEU A 14 -8.45 17.37 -8.71
C LEU A 14 -8.56 16.00 -8.04
N LYS A 15 -7.62 15.11 -8.35
CA LYS A 15 -7.45 13.83 -7.66
C LYS A 15 -7.03 14.06 -6.19
N ARG A 16 -7.23 13.04 -5.36
CA ARG A 16 -7.14 13.00 -3.91
C ARG A 16 -5.87 12.28 -3.48
N GLY A 17 -5.20 12.78 -2.45
CA GLY A 17 -4.02 12.13 -1.90
C GLY A 17 -4.36 10.85 -1.15
N LEU A 18 -3.34 10.10 -0.74
CA LEU A 18 -3.55 9.00 0.21
C LEU A 18 -4.19 9.51 1.50
N ASN A 19 -5.04 8.69 2.08
CA ASN A 19 -5.83 8.96 3.28
C ASN A 19 -6.94 10.02 3.13
N ASP A 20 -7.09 10.64 1.95
CA ASP A 20 -8.22 11.51 1.66
C ASP A 20 -9.48 10.70 1.36
N ALA A 21 -10.65 11.28 1.71
CA ALA A 21 -11.93 10.68 1.40
C ALA A 21 -12.18 10.58 -0.12
N CYS A 22 -12.75 9.46 -0.54
CA CYS A 22 -13.01 9.15 -1.95
C CYS A 22 -14.36 8.43 -2.12
N LEU A 23 -14.89 8.47 -3.33
CA LEU A 23 -16.08 7.69 -3.72
C LEU A 23 -15.78 6.62 -4.77
N ALA A 24 -14.73 6.81 -5.56
CA ALA A 24 -14.33 5.92 -6.66
C ALA A 24 -12.80 5.91 -6.82
N ASN A 25 -12.27 4.87 -7.45
CA ASN A 25 -10.82 4.69 -7.60
C ASN A 25 -10.18 5.78 -8.47
N GLU A 26 -10.85 6.29 -9.51
CA GLU A 26 -10.30 7.36 -10.36
C GLU A 26 -10.04 8.67 -9.61
N GLN A 27 -10.59 8.82 -8.40
CA GLN A 27 -10.37 9.98 -7.57
C GLN A 27 -9.00 9.96 -6.90
N CYS A 28 -8.31 8.82 -6.81
CA CYS A 28 -7.02 8.72 -6.13
C CYS A 28 -5.88 9.16 -7.05
N ALA A 29 -4.98 9.99 -6.53
CA ALA A 29 -3.90 10.61 -7.31
C ALA A 29 -2.80 9.62 -7.69
N ASP A 30 -2.48 8.69 -6.79
CA ASP A 30 -1.50 7.62 -7.03
C ASP A 30 -2.16 6.50 -7.84
N GLU A 31 -1.48 6.04 -8.90
CA GLU A 31 -1.97 4.99 -9.79
C GLU A 31 -2.08 3.62 -9.12
N ASN A 32 -1.33 3.40 -8.04
CA ASN A 32 -1.35 2.16 -7.25
C ASN A 32 -2.26 2.31 -6.02
N ALA A 33 -3.04 3.39 -5.91
CA ALA A 33 -4.02 3.58 -4.87
C ALA A 33 -5.44 3.26 -5.34
N GLU A 34 -6.25 2.75 -4.40
CA GLU A 34 -7.65 2.44 -4.60
C GLU A 34 -8.49 3.11 -3.51
N CYS A 35 -9.77 3.34 -3.83
CA CYS A 35 -10.71 3.88 -2.86
C CYS A 35 -11.22 2.75 -1.97
N LYS A 36 -10.57 2.49 -0.84
CA LYS A 36 -10.85 1.39 0.09
C LYS A 36 -11.67 1.86 1.29
N GLY A 37 -12.37 0.92 1.95
CA GLY A 37 -13.24 1.19 3.10
C GLY A 37 -14.73 0.95 2.82
N THR A 38 -15.60 1.30 3.77
CA THR A 38 -17.05 1.11 3.62
C THR A 38 -17.84 2.38 3.96
N GLY A 39 -18.98 2.57 3.27
CA GLY A 39 -19.84 3.73 3.49
C GLY A 39 -19.12 5.07 3.29
N SER A 40 -19.21 5.95 4.28
CA SER A 40 -18.59 7.29 4.29
C SER A 40 -17.14 7.30 4.77
N GLU A 41 -16.57 6.16 5.17
CA GLU A 41 -15.20 6.03 5.68
C GLU A 41 -14.23 5.56 4.58
N ARG A 42 -14.62 5.71 3.32
CA ARG A 42 -13.80 5.33 2.18
C ARG A 42 -12.70 6.35 1.95
N ILE A 43 -11.47 5.88 1.84
CA ILE A 43 -10.28 6.69 1.63
C ILE A 43 -9.40 6.11 0.52
N CYS A 44 -8.62 6.97 -0.12
CA CYS A 44 -7.57 6.52 -1.03
C CYS A 44 -6.47 5.82 -0.22
N SER A 45 -6.24 4.54 -0.50
CA SER A 45 -5.25 3.71 0.19
C SER A 45 -4.55 2.81 -0.82
N CYS A 46 -3.32 2.42 -0.53
CA CYS A 46 -2.55 1.60 -1.45
C CYS A 46 -3.22 0.25 -1.73
N SER A 47 -3.09 -0.19 -2.98
CA SER A 47 -3.49 -1.54 -3.42
C SER A 47 -2.75 -2.61 -2.61
N ASP A 48 -3.24 -3.85 -2.64
CA ASP A 48 -2.79 -4.88 -1.68
C ASP A 48 -1.29 -5.19 -1.78
N ASP A 49 -0.68 -5.06 -2.96
CA ASP A 49 0.75 -5.28 -3.19
C ASP A 49 1.63 -4.07 -2.83
N TYR A 50 1.04 -2.97 -2.35
CA TYR A 50 1.71 -1.70 -2.11
C TYR A 50 1.50 -1.22 -0.67
N PHE A 51 2.40 -0.39 -0.18
CA PHE A 51 2.32 0.28 1.12
C PHE A 51 2.50 1.79 0.97
N ASP A 52 1.94 2.56 1.92
CA ASP A 52 2.09 4.01 1.94
C ASP A 52 3.51 4.38 2.40
N SER A 53 4.29 4.96 1.50
CA SER A 53 5.60 5.54 1.78
C SER A 53 5.55 7.05 1.55
N GLU A 54 5.30 7.80 2.62
CA GLU A 54 5.26 9.27 2.60
C GLU A 54 4.25 9.86 1.60
N GLY A 55 3.07 9.23 1.48
CA GLY A 55 2.00 9.67 0.58
C GLY A 55 2.07 9.10 -0.83
N VAL A 56 2.97 8.14 -1.08
CA VAL A 56 3.15 7.45 -2.37
C VAL A 56 3.07 5.94 -2.15
N CYS A 57 2.32 5.25 -2.99
CA CYS A 57 2.20 3.80 -2.92
C CYS A 57 3.45 3.14 -3.51
N THR A 58 4.20 2.47 -2.64
CA THR A 58 5.44 1.76 -3.00
C THR A 58 5.22 0.27 -2.91
N LEU A 59 5.77 -0.49 -3.86
CA LEU A 59 5.64 -1.94 -3.88
C LEU A 59 6.18 -2.55 -2.57
N LYS A 60 5.42 -3.49 -1.99
CA LYS A 60 5.85 -4.29 -0.86
C LYS A 60 7.04 -5.17 -1.22
N ARG A 61 7.77 -5.58 -0.20
CA ARG A 61 9.06 -6.25 -0.24
C ARG A 61 8.89 -7.74 0.00
N GLY A 62 9.67 -8.54 -0.70
CA GLY A 62 9.65 -9.99 -0.55
C GLY A 62 10.29 -10.44 0.76
N LEU A 63 10.21 -11.74 1.05
CA LEU A 63 10.98 -12.32 2.15
C LEU A 63 12.48 -12.08 1.92
N ASN A 64 13.19 -11.86 3.03
CA ASN A 64 14.62 -11.56 3.09
C ASN A 64 15.04 -10.18 2.53
N ASP A 65 14.11 -9.37 2.03
CA ASP A 65 14.38 -7.98 1.65
C ASP A 65 14.44 -7.06 2.87
N ALA A 66 15.28 -6.02 2.81
CA ALA A 66 15.42 -5.04 3.88
C ALA A 66 14.15 -4.20 4.06
N CYS A 67 13.70 -4.03 5.30
CA CYS A 67 12.47 -3.32 5.66
C CYS A 67 12.69 -2.37 6.84
N LEU A 68 11.74 -1.47 7.07
CA LEU A 68 11.70 -0.60 8.26
C LEU A 68 10.44 -0.77 9.10
N ALA A 69 9.39 -1.35 8.53
CA ALA A 69 8.09 -1.57 9.16
C ALA A 69 7.39 -2.79 8.57
N ASN A 70 6.47 -3.39 9.32
CA ASN A 70 5.78 -4.63 8.93
C ASN A 70 4.94 -4.46 7.66
N GLU A 71 4.30 -3.31 7.47
CA GLU A 71 3.49 -3.00 6.28
C GLU A 71 4.28 -3.06 4.96
N GLN A 72 5.61 -3.01 5.03
CA GLN A 72 6.48 -3.12 3.87
C GLN A 72 6.62 -4.57 3.38
N CYS A 73 6.21 -5.58 4.16
CA CYS A 73 6.35 -6.98 3.78
C CYS A 73 5.14 -7.45 2.96
N ALA A 74 5.40 -8.12 1.84
CA ALA A 74 4.37 -8.54 0.88
C ALA A 74 3.53 -9.71 1.40
N ASP A 75 4.15 -10.65 2.11
CA ASP A 75 3.48 -11.79 2.70
C ASP A 75 2.74 -11.38 3.99
N GLU A 76 1.47 -11.76 4.11
CA GLU A 76 0.61 -11.41 5.25
C GLU A 76 1.05 -12.05 6.57
N ASN A 77 1.83 -13.13 6.49
CA ASN A 77 2.39 -13.86 7.63
C ASN A 77 3.87 -13.52 7.86
N ALA A 78 4.39 -12.49 7.18
CA ALA A 78 5.72 -11.95 7.40
C ALA A 78 5.67 -10.63 8.20
N GLU A 79 6.72 -10.40 8.97
CA GLU A 79 6.94 -9.16 9.69
C GLU A 79 8.37 -8.66 9.50
N CYS A 80 8.59 -7.37 9.77
CA CYS A 80 9.90 -6.78 9.65
C CYS A 80 10.73 -7.11 10.90
N LYS A 81 11.59 -8.14 10.81
CA LYS A 81 12.41 -8.65 11.91
C LYS A 81 13.84 -8.13 11.81
N GLY A 82 14.40 -7.72 12.95
CA GLY A 82 15.79 -7.28 13.08
C GLY A 82 15.90 -5.94 13.80
N THR A 83 17.03 -5.26 13.62
CA THR A 83 17.26 -3.95 14.24
C THR A 83 17.78 -2.93 13.22
N GLY A 84 17.06 -1.82 13.07
CA GLY A 84 17.47 -0.72 12.20
C GLY A 84 17.56 -1.14 10.74
N SER A 85 18.67 -0.78 10.09
CA SER A 85 18.93 -1.08 8.67
C SER A 85 19.21 -2.56 8.37
N GLU A 86 19.37 -3.39 9.39
CA GLU A 86 19.57 -4.84 9.24
C GLU A 86 18.24 -5.62 9.32
N SER A 87 17.11 -4.92 9.46
CA SER A 87 15.80 -5.55 9.52
C SER A 87 15.37 -6.05 8.15
N ILE A 88 14.82 -7.26 8.10
CA ILE A 88 14.34 -7.92 6.89
C ILE A 88 12.93 -8.45 7.07
N CYS A 89 12.19 -8.59 5.97
CA CYS A 89 10.91 -9.29 5.98
C CYS A 89 11.15 -10.79 6.22
N SER A 90 10.59 -11.32 7.31
CA SER A 90 10.75 -12.70 7.70
C SER A 90 9.45 -13.22 8.33
N CYS A 91 9.20 -14.52 8.21
CA CYS A 91 7.97 -15.12 8.74
C CYS A 91 7.81 -14.83 10.24
N SER A 92 6.59 -14.47 10.64
CA SER A 92 6.20 -14.34 12.04
C SER A 92 6.41 -15.67 12.77
N ASP A 93 6.45 -15.62 14.10
CA ASP A 93 6.92 -16.75 14.95
C ASP A 93 6.15 -18.08 14.77
N ASP A 94 4.91 -18.03 14.26
CA ASP A 94 4.05 -19.20 14.04
C ASP A 94 4.16 -19.80 12.62
N TYR A 95 4.96 -19.20 11.72
CA TYR A 95 5.05 -19.57 10.31
C TYR A 95 6.48 -19.91 9.88
N PHE A 96 6.61 -20.73 8.85
CA PHE A 96 7.90 -21.11 8.27
C PHE A 96 7.99 -20.71 6.79
N GLU A 97 9.18 -20.29 6.37
CA GLU A 97 9.42 -20.01 4.96
C GLU A 97 9.42 -21.31 4.15
N SER A 98 8.57 -21.37 3.13
CA SER A 98 8.54 -22.42 2.12
C SER A 98 8.32 -21.79 0.75
N GLU A 99 9.23 -22.03 -0.19
CA GLU A 99 9.14 -21.50 -1.56
C GLU A 99 8.94 -19.98 -1.66
N GLY A 100 9.49 -19.22 -0.70
CA GLY A 100 9.40 -17.76 -0.67
C GLY A 100 8.09 -17.20 -0.11
N VAL A 101 7.27 -18.03 0.53
CA VAL A 101 6.06 -17.64 1.27
C VAL A 101 6.08 -18.20 2.69
N CYS A 102 5.35 -17.57 3.60
CA CYS A 102 5.21 -18.00 4.99
C CYS A 102 3.96 -18.87 5.18
N THR A 103 4.16 -20.10 5.65
CA THR A 103 3.12 -21.16 5.77
C THR A 103 3.21 -21.93 7.08
#